data_AF-A0A529VSE4-F1
#
_entry.id   AF-A0A529VSE4-F1
#
_cell.length_a   1.000
_cell.length_b   1.000
_cell.length_c   1.000
_cell.angle_alpha   90.00
_cell.angle_beta   90.00
_cell.angle_gamma   90.00
#
_symmetry.space_group_name_H-M   'P 1'
#
loop_
_entity.id
_entity.type
_entity.pdbx_description
1 polymer ?
#
loop_
_entity_poly.entity_id
_entity_poly.type
_entity_poly.pdbx_seq_one_letter_code
_entity_poly.pdbx_strand_id
1 'polypeptide(L)'
;WQDWLVDDHESQEEMLIEQDELESRRAMLSGALSVLNDRERRIFEARRLAEEPLTLEELSAEFDISRERVRQIEVRAFEKVQDAVKAAAKRQMQALRTIEAQPAA
;
A
#
# COMPACT_ATOMS: atom_id res chain seq x y z
N TRP A 1 -32.34 -9.83 38.30
CA TRP A 1 -31.27 -8.83 38.41
C TRP A 1 -29.96 -9.51 38.06
N GLN A 2 -29.54 -9.40 36.80
CA GLN A 2 -28.14 -9.27 36.38
C GLN A 2 -28.17 -9.12 34.87
N ASP A 3 -28.44 -7.88 34.48
CA ASP A 3 -28.16 -7.38 33.15
C ASP A 3 -26.63 -7.43 33.00
N TRP A 4 -26.14 -8.28 32.11
CA TRP A 4 -24.74 -8.27 31.70
C TRP A 4 -24.56 -6.98 30.91
N LEU A 5 -23.96 -5.97 31.54
CA LEU A 5 -23.40 -4.83 30.82
C LEU A 5 -22.39 -5.40 29.81
N VAL A 6 -22.84 -5.52 28.55
CA VAL A 6 -21.95 -5.67 27.40
C VAL A 6 -21.14 -4.39 27.35
N ASP A 7 -19.85 -4.54 27.58
CA ASP A 7 -18.91 -3.43 27.51
C ASP A 7 -18.76 -3.03 26.04
N ASP A 8 -19.10 -1.80 25.72
CA ASP A 8 -19.16 -1.25 24.35
C ASP A 8 -17.81 -0.62 23.93
N HIS A 9 -16.72 -0.93 24.66
CA HIS A 9 -15.37 -0.52 24.27
C HIS A 9 -14.74 -1.53 23.33
N GLU A 10 -14.12 -1.04 22.26
CA GLU A 10 -13.25 -1.86 21.40
C GLU A 10 -12.25 -2.59 22.29
N SER A 11 -12.25 -3.91 22.22
CA SER A 11 -11.35 -4.71 23.02
C SER A 11 -9.90 -4.39 22.65
N GLN A 12 -8.98 -4.55 23.60
CA GLN A 12 -7.55 -4.39 23.33
C GLN A 12 -7.05 -5.35 22.23
N GLU A 13 -7.73 -6.48 22.04
CA GLU A 13 -7.47 -7.44 20.98
C GLU A 13 -7.89 -6.88 19.60
N GLU A 14 -9.06 -6.26 19.50
CA GLU A 14 -9.53 -5.60 18.26
C GLU A 14 -8.62 -4.44 17.87
N MET A 15 -8.24 -3.58 18.82
CA MET A 15 -7.31 -2.48 18.56
C MET A 15 -5.94 -2.97 18.06
N LEU A 16 -5.44 -4.08 18.62
CA LEU A 16 -4.16 -4.67 18.21
C LEU A 16 -4.24 -5.25 16.79
N ILE A 17 -5.34 -5.92 16.45
CA ILE A 17 -5.57 -6.47 15.11
C ILE A 17 -5.58 -5.35 14.05
N GLU A 18 -6.27 -4.24 14.33
CA GLU A 18 -6.31 -3.10 13.40
C GLU A 18 -4.94 -2.45 13.18
N GLN A 19 -4.16 -2.29 14.25
CA GLN A 19 -2.79 -1.78 14.18
C GLN A 19 -1.89 -2.71 13.34
N ASP A 20 -1.94 -4.01 13.59
CA ASP A 20 -1.15 -5.00 12.84
C ASP A 20 -1.54 -5.01 11.36
N GLU A 21 -2.83 -4.92 11.05
CA GLU A 21 -3.31 -4.79 9.67
C GLU A 21 -2.80 -3.52 9.00
N LEU A 22 -2.84 -2.38 9.69
CA LEU A 22 -2.37 -1.10 9.18
C LEU A 22 -0.87 -1.14 8.91
N GLU A 23 -0.08 -1.67 9.85
CA GLU A 23 1.36 -1.81 9.71
C GLU A 23 1.71 -2.73 8.53
N SER A 24 1.03 -3.86 8.40
CA SER A 24 1.21 -4.79 7.29
C SER A 24 0.90 -4.12 5.93
N ARG A 25 -0.21 -3.39 5.83
CA ARG A 25 -0.58 -2.64 4.62
C ARG A 25 0.46 -1.58 4.27
N ARG A 26 0.96 -0.84 5.27
CA ARG A 26 2.03 0.16 5.09
C ARG A 26 3.33 -0.48 4.62
N ALA A 27 3.73 -1.60 5.20
CA ALA A 27 4.93 -2.34 4.81
C ALA A 27 4.84 -2.84 3.36
N MET A 28 3.68 -3.38 2.96
CA MET A 28 3.43 -3.79 1.57
C MET A 28 3.53 -2.62 0.59
N LEU A 29 2.92 -1.48 0.91
CA LEU A 29 3.00 -0.29 0.06
C LEU A 29 4.44 0.24 -0.03
N SER A 30 5.16 0.31 1.09
CA SER A 30 6.56 0.76 1.13
C SER A 30 7.45 -0.14 0.26
N GLY A 31 7.29 -1.47 0.39
CA GLY A 31 8.00 -2.43 -0.46
C GLY A 31 7.62 -2.29 -1.93
N ALA A 32 6.35 -2.05 -2.25
CA ALA A 32 5.92 -1.83 -3.63
C ALA A 32 6.52 -0.56 -4.25
N LEU A 33 6.61 0.53 -3.49
CA LEU A 33 7.23 1.77 -3.94
C LEU A 33 8.75 1.61 -4.19
N SER A 34 9.43 0.68 -3.50
CA SER A 34 10.86 0.40 -3.74
C SER A 34 11.17 -0.23 -5.09
N VAL A 35 10.16 -0.76 -5.80
CA VAL A 35 10.32 -1.31 -7.16
C VAL A 35 10.45 -0.20 -8.22
N LEU A 36 9.99 1.01 -7.89
CA LEU A 36 10.06 2.16 -8.79
C LEU A 36 11.48 2.75 -8.79
N ASN A 37 11.94 3.17 -9.97
CA ASN A 37 13.12 4.05 -10.02
C ASN A 37 12.77 5.46 -9.53
N ASP A 38 13.78 6.30 -9.27
CA ASP A 38 13.58 7.64 -8.70
C ASP A 38 12.60 8.51 -9.49
N ARG A 39 12.65 8.43 -10.83
CA ARG A 39 11.77 9.20 -11.71
C ARG A 39 10.33 8.71 -11.66
N GLU A 40 10.13 7.39 -11.73
CA GLU A 40 8.82 6.74 -11.60
C GLU A 40 8.21 7.03 -10.22
N ARG A 41 9.02 6.90 -9.16
CA ARG A 41 8.63 7.19 -7.78
C ARG A 41 8.20 8.63 -7.62
N ARG A 42 9.00 9.59 -8.10
CA ARG A 42 8.68 11.02 -8.01
C ARG A 42 7.37 11.37 -8.71
N ILE A 43 7.14 10.84 -9.93
CA ILE A 43 5.89 11.05 -10.68
C ILE A 43 4.70 10.39 -9.95
N PHE A 44 4.89 9.18 -9.43
CA PHE A 44 3.83 8.44 -8.71
C PHE A 44 3.45 9.14 -7.40
N GLU A 45 4.42 9.52 -6.58
CA GLU A 45 4.21 10.24 -5.33
C GLU A 45 3.53 11.58 -5.59
N ALA A 46 4.03 12.36 -6.54
CA ALA A 46 3.50 13.66 -6.93
C ALA A 46 2.03 13.62 -7.36
N ARG A 47 1.58 12.53 -8.00
CA ARG A 47 0.23 12.43 -8.56
C ARG A 47 -0.76 11.62 -7.73
N ARG A 48 -0.27 10.76 -6.83
CA ARG A 48 -1.13 9.79 -6.13
C ARG A 48 -1.03 9.86 -4.61
N LEU A 49 0.09 10.33 -4.07
CA LEU A 49 0.35 10.33 -2.62
C LEU A 49 0.47 11.75 -2.04
N ALA A 50 0.68 12.76 -2.88
CA ALA A 50 0.65 14.15 -2.46
C ALA A 50 -0.78 14.61 -2.11
N GLU A 51 -0.89 15.46 -1.08
CA GLU A 51 -2.17 16.11 -0.70
C GLU A 51 -2.73 16.95 -1.86
N GLU A 52 -1.85 17.64 -2.58
CA GLU A 52 -2.15 18.39 -3.78
C GLU A 52 -1.44 17.74 -4.98
N PRO A 53 -2.15 16.93 -5.79
CA PRO A 53 -1.54 16.23 -6.91
C PRO A 53 -1.06 17.17 -8.01
N LEU A 54 0.21 17.04 -8.42
CA LEU A 54 0.75 17.81 -9.55
C LEU A 54 0.11 17.39 -10.87
N THR A 55 -0.08 18.33 -11.77
CA THR A 55 -0.55 18.10 -13.13
C THR A 55 0.53 17.46 -14.01
N LEU A 56 0.11 16.86 -15.12
CA LEU A 56 1.06 16.36 -16.13
C LEU A 56 1.92 17.48 -16.73
N GLU A 57 1.41 18.72 -16.74
CA GLU A 57 2.11 19.87 -17.30
C GLU A 57 3.25 20.33 -16.38
N GLU A 58 3.00 20.43 -15.07
CA GLU A 58 4.04 20.75 -14.09
C GLU A 58 5.16 19.71 -14.08
N LEU A 59 4.80 18.42 -14.12
CA LEU A 59 5.78 17.34 -14.19
C LEU A 59 6.50 17.28 -15.55
N SER A 60 5.83 17.69 -16.64
CA SER A 60 6.47 17.79 -17.96
C SER A 60 7.57 18.85 -17.97
N ALA A 61 7.34 19.98 -17.28
CA ALA A 61 8.32 21.04 -17.09
C ALA A 61 9.45 20.61 -16.13
N GLU A 62 9.13 19.93 -15.02
CA GLU A 62 10.13 19.44 -14.04
C GLU A 62 11.14 18.47 -14.68
N PHE A 63 10.67 17.59 -15.57
CA PHE A 63 11.48 16.52 -16.15
C PHE A 63 11.92 16.75 -17.61
N ASP A 64 11.63 17.92 -18.17
CA ASP A 64 11.90 18.30 -19.56
C ASP A 64 11.48 17.22 -20.58
N ILE A 65 10.25 16.73 -20.46
CA ILE A 65 9.67 15.72 -21.36
C ILE A 65 8.24 16.08 -21.73
N SER A 66 7.71 15.47 -22.78
CA SER A 66 6.31 15.69 -23.15
C SER A 66 5.32 15.20 -22.08
N ARG A 67 4.15 15.84 -22.01
CA ARG A 67 3.03 15.42 -21.16
C ARG A 67 2.63 13.96 -21.38
N GLU A 68 2.63 13.51 -22.64
CA GLU A 68 2.35 12.11 -22.97
C GLU A 68 3.42 11.16 -22.41
N ARG A 69 4.69 11.58 -22.42
CA ARG A 69 5.75 10.79 -21.82
C ARG A 69 5.60 10.68 -20.30
N VAL A 70 5.19 11.76 -19.61
CA VAL A 70 4.87 11.72 -18.17
C VAL A 70 3.74 10.74 -17.90
N ARG A 71 2.65 10.81 -18.68
CA ARG A 71 1.51 9.87 -18.60
C ARG A 71 1.95 8.42 -18.76
N GLN A 72 2.80 8.12 -19.74
CA GLN A 72 3.32 6.76 -19.94
C GLN A 72 4.12 6.25 -18.73
N ILE A 73 4.93 7.13 -18.13
CA ILE A 73 5.70 6.78 -16.93
C ILE A 73 4.76 6.56 -15.74
N GLU A 74 3.75 7.43 -15.56
CA GLU A 74 2.72 7.28 -14.52
C GLU A 74 2.00 5.93 -14.61
N VAL A 75 1.51 5.57 -15.80
CA VAL A 75 0.80 4.30 -16.02
C VAL A 75 1.70 3.11 -15.69
N ARG A 76 2.94 3.11 -16.18
CA ARG A 76 3.89 2.02 -15.90
C ARG A 76 4.28 1.94 -14.44
N ALA A 77 4.46 3.07 -13.77
CA ALA A 77 4.74 3.11 -12.34
C ALA A 77 3.55 2.54 -11.54
N PHE A 78 2.33 2.90 -11.92
CA PHE A 78 1.11 2.37 -11.30
C PHE A 78 0.99 0.85 -11.48
N GLU A 79 1.23 0.33 -12.67
CA GLU A 79 1.23 -1.12 -12.95
C GLU A 79 2.26 -1.85 -12.09
N LYS A 80 3.49 -1.34 -12.01
CA LYS A 80 4.56 -1.91 -11.17
C LYS A 80 4.17 -1.96 -9.69
N VAL A 81 3.64 -0.87 -9.14
CA VAL A 81 3.19 -0.82 -7.75
C VAL A 81 2.03 -1.79 -7.53
N GLN A 82 1.05 -1.82 -8.42
CA GLN A 82 -0.10 -2.70 -8.33
C GLN A 82 0.32 -4.18 -8.31
N ASP A 83 1.24 -4.58 -9.19
CA ASP A 83 1.74 -5.96 -9.24
C ASP A 83 2.58 -6.32 -8.02
N ALA A 84 3.41 -5.40 -7.53
CA ALA A 84 4.18 -5.61 -6.31
C ALA A 84 3.29 -5.79 -5.07
N VAL A 85 2.24 -4.97 -4.92
CA VAL A 85 1.26 -5.11 -3.84
C VAL A 85 0.50 -6.43 -3.94
N LYS A 86 0.00 -6.81 -5.13
CA LYS A 86 -0.67 -8.10 -5.34
C LYS A 86 0.24 -9.28 -4.98
N ALA A 87 1.50 -9.22 -5.37
CA ALA A 87 2.49 -10.25 -5.05
C ALA A 87 2.75 -10.34 -3.55
N ALA A 88 2.89 -9.20 -2.87
CA ALA A 88 3.07 -9.14 -1.41
C ALA A 88 1.85 -9.71 -0.66
N ALA A 89 0.64 -9.30 -1.04
CA ALA A 89 -0.60 -9.81 -0.46
C ALA A 89 -0.74 -11.33 -0.65
N LYS A 90 -0.41 -11.85 -1.85
CA LYS A 90 -0.42 -13.30 -2.11
C LYS A 90 0.58 -14.05 -1.22
N ARG A 91 1.77 -13.51 -0.99
CA ARG A 91 2.77 -14.11 -0.09
C ARG A 91 2.27 -14.11 1.35
N GLN A 92 1.65 -13.02 1.82
CA GLN A 92 1.07 -12.94 3.16
C GLN A 92 -0.03 -13.98 3.35
N MET A 93 -0.96 -14.11 2.39
CA MET A 93 -2.00 -15.13 2.43
C MET A 93 -1.42 -16.56 2.46
N GLN A 94 -0.34 -16.82 1.71
CA GLN A 94 0.33 -18.11 1.72
C GLN A 94 1.03 -18.38 3.07
N ALA A 95 1.64 -17.36 3.68
CA ALA A 95 2.25 -17.48 5.00
C ALA A 95 1.20 -17.81 6.07
N LEU A 96 0.07 -17.09 6.10
CA LEU A 96 -1.06 -17.36 6.99
C LEU A 96 -1.56 -18.81 6.87
N ARG A 97 -1.80 -19.28 5.63
CA ARG A 97 -2.22 -20.67 5.37
C ARG A 97 -1.19 -21.71 5.82
N THR A 98 0.10 -21.38 5.75
CA THR A 98 1.17 -22.31 6.16
C THR A 98 1.23 -22.45 7.68
N ILE A 99 0.98 -21.36 8.42
CA ILE A 99 0.89 -21.35 9.87
C ILE A 99 -0.29 -22.19 10.35
N GLU A 100 -1.47 -22.04 9.74
CA GLU A 100 -2.66 -22.84 10.07
C GLU A 100 -2.50 -24.35 9.77
N ALA A 101 -1.68 -24.70 8.78
CA ALA A 101 -1.46 -26.08 8.36
C ALA A 101 -0.40 -26.83 9.19
N GLN A 102 0.32 -26.16 10.08
CA GLN A 102 1.33 -26.77 10.93
C GLN A 102 0.70 -27.04 12.31
N PRO A 103 0.36 -28.31 12.65
CA PRO A 103 -0.20 -28.59 13.96
C PRO A 103 0.88 -28.28 15.00
N ALA A 104 0.50 -27.58 16.07
CA ALA A 104 1.33 -27.39 17.24
C ALA A 104 1.84 -28.77 17.71
N ALA A 105 3.15 -28.96 17.64
CA ALA A 105 3.83 -30.17 18.11
C ALA A 105 3.82 -30.27 19.63
#